data_AF-A0A971L820-F1
#
_entry.id   AF-A0A971L820-F1
#
_cell.length_a   1.000
_cell.length_b   1.000
_cell.length_c   1.000
_cell.angle_alpha   90.00
_cell.angle_beta   90.00
_cell.angle_gamma   90.00
#
_symmetry.space_group_name_H-M   'P 1'
#
loop_
_entity.id
_entity.type
_entity.pdbx_description
1 polymer ?
#
loop_
_entity_poly.entity_id
_entity_poly.type
_entity_poly.pdbx_seq_one_letter_code
_entity_poly.pdbx_strand_id
1 'polypeptide(L)'
;MLSAQGAVVSAVRPGSIADELGLAPGDTLLAINGEPAKDLIVYRYLSIEEKLEIEIVKADGETWLLDIEKDYGEDLGLEFTSPTCDGLRRCANKCLFCFVDQMPPGLRPGL
;
A
#
# COMPACT_ATOMS: atom_id res chain seq x y z
N MET A 1 12.01 -18.69 -2.98
CA MET A 1 10.93 -18.03 -3.74
C MET A 1 10.88 -16.58 -3.28
N LEU A 2 11.46 -15.65 -4.03
CA LEU A 2 11.30 -14.22 -3.74
C LEU A 2 9.84 -13.88 -4.05
N SER A 3 8.99 -13.89 -3.04
CA SER A 3 7.67 -13.29 -3.15
C SER A 3 7.92 -11.79 -3.26
N ALA A 4 7.59 -11.19 -4.40
CA ALA A 4 7.73 -9.76 -4.62
C ALA A 4 7.08 -9.01 -3.45
N GLN A 5 7.89 -8.35 -2.62
CA GLN A 5 7.40 -7.47 -1.56
C GLN A 5 6.94 -6.17 -2.23
N GLY A 6 5.67 -6.13 -2.63
CA GLY A 6 5.05 -4.95 -3.23
C GLY A 6 3.61 -4.81 -2.78
N ALA A 7 3.08 -3.59 -2.87
CA ALA A 7 1.72 -3.27 -2.48
C ALA A 7 0.75 -3.55 -3.64
N VAL A 8 -0.17 -4.50 -3.43
CA VAL A 8 -1.17 -4.87 -4.45
C VAL A 8 -2.30 -3.85 -4.48
N VAL A 9 -2.48 -3.24 -5.64
CA VAL A 9 -3.51 -2.23 -5.91
C VAL A 9 -4.88 -2.92 -5.91
N SER A 10 -5.77 -2.49 -5.02
CA SER A 10 -7.15 -2.98 -4.92
C SER A 10 -8.13 -2.14 -5.73
N ALA A 11 -7.89 -0.82 -5.80
CA ALA A 11 -8.72 0.11 -6.54
C ALA A 11 -7.88 1.31 -7.00
N VAL A 12 -8.35 1.93 -8.07
CA VAL A 12 -7.80 3.18 -8.60
C VAL A 12 -8.94 4.19 -8.64
N ARG A 13 -8.69 5.39 -8.11
CA ARG A 13 -9.70 6.46 -8.06
C ARG A 13 -9.93 7.03 -9.48
N PRO A 14 -11.16 7.07 -10.01
CA PRO A 14 -11.42 7.63 -11.33
C PRO A 14 -10.97 9.09 -11.44
N GLY A 15 -10.30 9.44 -12.54
CA GLY A 15 -9.74 10.77 -12.78
C GLY A 15 -8.56 11.13 -11.87
N SER A 16 -7.90 10.16 -11.24
CA SER A 16 -6.63 10.38 -10.55
C SER A 16 -5.44 10.19 -11.49
N ILE A 17 -4.26 10.61 -11.03
CA ILE A 17 -2.99 10.40 -11.75
C ILE A 17 -2.81 8.92 -12.12
N ALA A 18 -3.08 8.00 -11.20
CA ALA A 18 -3.01 6.57 -11.46
C ALA A 18 -3.97 6.09 -12.57
N ASP A 19 -5.19 6.65 -12.63
CA ASP A 19 -6.17 6.32 -13.67
C ASP A 19 -5.70 6.82 -15.05
N GLU A 20 -5.18 8.05 -15.11
CA GLU A 20 -4.63 8.65 -16.33
C GLU A 20 -3.41 7.88 -16.86
N LEU A 21 -2.60 7.32 -15.96
CA LEU A 21 -1.46 6.45 -16.29
C LEU A 21 -1.87 5.01 -16.65
N GLY A 22 -3.16 4.69 -16.63
CA GLY A 22 -3.68 3.37 -16.99
C GLY A 22 -3.35 2.28 -15.96
N LEU A 23 -3.13 2.66 -14.70
CA LEU A 23 -3.00 1.71 -13.60
C LEU A 23 -4.37 1.11 -13.29
N ALA A 24 -4.37 -0.15 -12.88
CA ALA A 24 -5.59 -0.91 -12.66
C ALA A 24 -5.51 -1.78 -11.41
N PRO A 25 -6.67 -2.18 -10.84
CA PRO A 25 -6.71 -3.19 -9.80
C PRO A 25 -5.99 -4.48 -10.24
N GLY A 26 -5.17 -5.03 -9.35
CA GLY A 26 -4.34 -6.20 -9.61
C GLY A 26 -2.89 -5.88 -9.97
N ASP A 27 -2.59 -4.63 -10.30
CA ASP A 27 -1.20 -4.16 -10.43
C ASP A 27 -0.50 -4.17 -9.06
N THR A 28 0.82 -4.36 -9.06
CA THR A 28 1.64 -4.40 -7.84
C THR A 28 2.68 -3.29 -7.87
N LEU A 29 2.61 -2.37 -6.92
CA LEU A 29 3.62 -1.33 -6.72
C LEU A 29 4.83 -1.93 -5.98
N LEU A 30 6.00 -1.92 -6.62
CA LEU A 30 7.25 -2.43 -6.06
C LEU A 30 8.02 -1.35 -5.29
N ALA A 31 8.23 -0.20 -5.93
CA ALA A 31 9.07 0.86 -5.39
C ALA A 31 8.63 2.26 -5.87
N ILE A 32 9.01 3.27 -5.09
CA ILE A 32 8.91 4.68 -5.44
C ILE A 32 10.29 5.30 -5.17
N ASN A 33 10.88 5.96 -6.17
CA ASN A 33 12.23 6.54 -6.11
C ASN A 33 13.30 5.53 -5.66
N GLY A 34 13.19 4.28 -6.13
CA GLY A 34 14.06 3.17 -5.75
C GLY A 34 13.84 2.61 -4.32
N GLU A 35 12.94 3.19 -3.53
CA GLU A 35 12.59 2.72 -2.19
C GLU A 35 11.39 1.78 -2.21
N PRO A 36 11.48 0.57 -1.62
CA PRO A 36 10.39 -0.41 -1.70
C PRO A 36 9.11 0.01 -0.98
N ALA A 37 7.96 -0.11 -1.64
CA ALA A 37 6.64 0.19 -1.10
C ALA A 37 6.10 -0.96 -0.22
N LYS A 38 6.64 -1.11 0.99
CA LYS A 38 6.37 -2.25 1.90
C LYS A 38 5.04 -2.21 2.62
N ASP A 39 4.47 -1.03 2.78
CA ASP A 39 3.20 -0.82 3.47
C ASP A 39 2.60 0.55 3.08
N LEU A 40 1.38 0.80 3.55
CA LEU A 40 0.65 2.02 3.25
C LEU A 40 1.33 3.28 3.81
N ILE A 41 2.07 3.17 4.92
CA ILE A 41 2.75 4.31 5.56
C ILE A 41 3.94 4.72 4.69
N VAL A 42 4.75 3.74 4.28
CA VAL A 42 5.89 3.97 3.38
C VAL A 42 5.42 4.52 2.05
N TYR A 43 4.39 3.94 1.44
CA TYR A 43 3.78 4.47 0.22
C TYR A 43 3.40 5.95 0.38
N ARG A 44 2.63 6.28 1.43
CA ARG A 44 2.19 7.66 1.68
C ARG A 44 3.34 8.62 1.92
N TYR A 45 4.41 8.16 2.56
CA TYR A 45 5.58 8.98 2.80
C TYR A 45 6.31 9.28 1.49
N LEU A 46 6.57 8.25 0.67
CA LEU A 46 7.30 8.39 -0.59
C LEU A 46 6.49 9.16 -1.63
N SER A 47 5.16 9.02 -1.65
CA SER A 47 4.30 9.67 -2.64
C SER A 47 4.09 11.18 -2.40
N ILE A 48 4.67 11.78 -1.37
CA ILE A 48 4.48 13.21 -1.07
C ILE A 48 5.25 14.09 -2.06
N GLU A 49 6.41 13.65 -2.54
CA GLU A 49 7.28 14.45 -3.40
C GLU A 49 6.62 14.81 -4.75
N GLU A 50 7.12 15.86 -5.39
CA GLU A 50 6.60 16.35 -6.68
C GLU A 50 7.02 15.48 -7.86
N LYS A 51 8.20 14.84 -7.76
CA LYS A 51 8.75 13.99 -8.80
C LYS A 51 8.92 12.57 -8.25
N LEU A 52 8.24 11.63 -8.88
CA LEU A 52 8.23 10.24 -8.45
C LEU A 52 8.59 9.35 -9.66
N GLU A 53 9.55 8.47 -9.47
CA GLU A 53 9.80 7.31 -10.35
C GLU A 53 9.16 6.10 -9.69
N ILE A 54 8.12 5.52 -10.29
CA ILE A 54 7.41 4.37 -9.72
C ILE A 54 7.66 3.11 -10.53
N GLU A 55 7.94 2.02 -9.83
CA GLU A 55 8.09 0.67 -10.38
C GLU A 55 6.83 -0.15 -10.11
N ILE A 56 6.13 -0.55 -11.17
CA ILE A 56 4.89 -1.32 -11.10
C ILE A 56 5.01 -2.61 -11.92
N VAL A 57 4.48 -3.70 -11.39
CA VAL A 57 4.21 -4.93 -12.17
C VAL A 57 2.73 -5.00 -12.47
N LYS A 58 2.39 -5.00 -13.76
CA LYS A 58 1.03 -5.16 -14.25
C LYS A 58 0.51 -6.57 -13.97
N ALA A 59 -0.82 -6.72 -13.97
CA ALA A 59 -1.46 -8.03 -13.74
C ALA A 59 -1.05 -9.12 -14.76
N ASP A 60 -0.58 -8.76 -15.95
CA ASP A 60 -0.05 -9.67 -16.98
C ASP A 60 1.44 -10.05 -16.77
N GLY A 61 2.09 -9.45 -15.78
CA GLY A 61 3.50 -9.66 -15.44
C GLY A 61 4.47 -8.69 -16.12
N GLU A 62 3.98 -7.76 -16.95
CA GLU A 62 4.83 -6.71 -17.52
C GLU A 62 5.27 -5.73 -16.41
N THR A 63 6.53 -5.29 -16.45
CA THR A 63 7.05 -4.30 -15.50
C THR A 63 7.11 -2.93 -16.16
N TRP A 64 6.47 -1.95 -15.54
CA TRP A 64 6.43 -0.55 -15.96
C TRP A 64 7.27 0.30 -14.99
N LEU A 65 8.06 1.19 -15.57
CA LEU A 65 8.75 2.27 -14.87
C LEU A 65 8.11 3.57 -15.33
N LEU A 66 7.48 4.32 -14.42
CA LEU A 66 6.73 5.53 -14.75
C LEU A 66 7.32 6.73 -14.02
N ASP A 67 7.60 7.79 -14.78
CA ASP A 67 7.96 9.10 -14.24
C ASP A 67 6.71 9.96 -14.07
N ILE A 68 6.49 10.46 -12.86
CA ILE A 68 5.32 11.26 -12.48
C ILE A 68 5.79 12.62 -11.97
N GLU A 69 5.23 13.68 -12.55
CA GLU A 69 5.32 15.05 -12.01
C GLU A 69 3.93 15.47 -11.52
N LYS A 70 3.84 15.92 -10.26
CA LYS A 70 2.59 16.29 -9.60
C LYS A 70 2.81 17.40 -8.57
N ASP A 71 1.74 17.93 -8.01
CA ASP A 71 1.86 18.88 -6.91
C ASP A 71 2.33 18.19 -5.62
N TYR A 72 3.04 18.94 -4.76
CA TYR A 72 3.51 18.43 -3.48
C TYR A 72 2.33 17.97 -2.61
N GLY A 73 2.41 16.72 -2.12
CA GLY A 73 1.36 16.11 -1.31
C GLY A 73 0.10 15.70 -2.08
N GLU A 74 0.04 15.91 -3.41
CA GLU A 74 -1.03 15.37 -4.24
C GLU A 74 -1.01 13.84 -4.24
N ASP A 75 -2.18 13.24 -4.14
CA ASP A 75 -2.35 11.79 -4.01
C ASP A 75 -2.48 11.12 -5.38
N LEU A 76 -1.75 10.02 -5.60
CA LEU A 76 -1.79 9.28 -6.87
C LEU A 76 -3.15 8.62 -7.16
N GLY A 77 -3.98 8.41 -6.12
CA GLY A 77 -5.28 7.75 -6.23
C GLY A 77 -5.22 6.23 -6.25
N LEU A 78 -4.15 5.64 -5.70
CA LEU A 78 -4.01 4.21 -5.49
C LEU A 78 -4.58 3.79 -4.14
N GLU A 79 -5.41 2.74 -4.15
CA GLU A 79 -5.87 2.04 -2.95
C GLU A 79 -5.28 0.63 -2.92
N PHE A 80 -5.00 0.11 -1.72
CA PHE A 80 -4.34 -1.18 -1.53
C PHE A 80 -5.18 -2.14 -0.69
N THR A 81 -5.08 -3.44 -1.00
CA THR A 81 -5.88 -4.51 -0.36
C THR A 81 -5.60 -4.64 1.15
N SER A 82 -4.35 -4.40 1.57
CA SER A 82 -3.90 -4.56 2.94
C SER A 82 -3.08 -3.34 3.37
N PRO A 83 -3.21 -2.87 4.63
CA PRO A 83 -2.39 -1.79 5.15
C PRO A 83 -0.89 -2.16 5.22
N THR A 84 -0.56 -3.45 5.24
CA THR A 84 0.82 -3.96 5.19
C THR A 84 0.95 -5.05 4.14
N CYS A 85 2.09 -5.10 3.44
CA CYS A 85 2.31 -6.12 2.40
C CYS A 85 2.54 -7.53 2.98
N ASP A 86 2.94 -7.65 4.26
CA ASP A 86 3.08 -8.94 4.97
C ASP A 86 1.88 -9.29 5.88
N GLY A 87 0.80 -8.49 5.82
CA GLY A 87 -0.41 -8.66 6.63
C GLY A 87 -0.24 -8.20 8.08
N LEU A 88 -1.35 -8.12 8.81
CA LEU A 88 -1.33 -7.72 10.21
C LEU A 88 -0.83 -8.89 11.07
N ARG A 89 0.37 -8.74 11.64
CA ARG A 89 0.88 -9.70 12.64
C ARG A 89 0.04 -9.61 13.90
N ARG A 90 -0.53 -10.75 14.30
CA ARG A 90 -1.26 -10.85 15.57
C ARG A 90 -0.27 -11.10 16.70
N CYS A 91 -0.43 -10.38 17.80
CA CYS A 91 0.32 -10.64 19.02
C CYS A 91 -0.07 -12.02 19.55
N ALA A 92 0.91 -12.92 19.72
CA ALA A 92 0.69 -14.24 20.31
C ALA A 92 0.94 -14.26 21.83
N ASN A 93 1.26 -13.11 22.43
CA ASN A 93 1.61 -13.02 23.85
C ASN A 93 0.35 -12.86 24.70
N LYS A 94 0.16 -13.75 25.67
CA LYS A 94 -0.99 -13.77 26.58
C LYS A 94 -0.71 -12.94 27.82
N CYS A 95 -0.44 -11.65 27.62
CA CYS A 95 -0.11 -10.73 28.71
C CYS A 95 -1.30 -10.56 29.67
N LEU A 96 -1.02 -10.45 30.97
CA LEU A 96 -2.02 -10.11 31.99
C LEU A 96 -2.58 -8.68 31.85
N PHE A 97 -2.07 -7.88 30.90
CA PHE A 97 -2.54 -6.53 30.55
C PHE A 97 -2.88 -6.41 29.05
N CYS A 98 -3.27 -7.52 28.41
CA CYS A 98 -3.60 -7.51 26.98
C CYS A 98 -4.88 -6.70 26.71
N PHE A 99 -4.75 -5.48 26.18
CA PHE A 99 -5.88 -4.60 25.87
C PHE A 99 -6.82 -5.16 24.78
N VAL A 100 -6.34 -6.09 23.95
CA VAL A 100 -7.18 -6.76 22.94
C VAL A 100 -8.07 -7.81 23.60
N ASP A 101 -7.51 -8.64 24.48
CA ASP A 101 -8.26 -9.70 25.19
C ASP A 101 -9.13 -9.14 26.33
N GLN A 102 -8.73 -8.01 26.91
CA GLN A 102 -9.40 -7.41 28.06
C GLN A 102 -10.40 -6.32 27.68
N MET A 103 -10.89 -6.29 26.43
CA MET A 103 -11.95 -5.36 26.05
C MET A 103 -13.24 -5.64 26.85
N PRO A 104 -13.80 -4.63 27.53
CA PRO A 104 -15.09 -4.76 28.21
C PRO A 104 -16.21 -5.25 27.29
N PRO A 105 -17.17 -6.03 27.83
CA PRO A 105 -18.34 -6.47 27.07
C PRO A 105 -19.16 -5.26 26.60
N GLY A 106 -19.69 -5.33 25.38
CA GLY A 106 -20.46 -4.25 24.76
C GLY A 106 -19.63 -3.24 23.97
N LEU A 107 -18.30 -3.36 23.99
CA LEU A 107 -17.41 -2.66 23.06
C LEU A 107 -17.18 -3.50 21.79
N ARG A 108 -16.31 -3.01 20.90
CA ARG A 108 -15.91 -3.72 19.68
C ARG A 108 -15.49 -5.15 20.03
N PRO A 109 -15.88 -6.17 19.23
CA PRO A 109 -15.34 -7.51 19.40
C PRO A 109 -13.81 -7.52 19.20
N GLY A 110 -13.12 -8.35 19.98
CA GLY A 110 -11.71 -8.66 19.78
C GLY A 110 -11.45 -9.29 18.41
N LEU A 111 -10.21 -9.15 17.93
CA LEU A 111 -9.76 -9.65 16.62
C LEU A 111 -9.48 -11.16 16.60
#